data_AF-A0A484F5S6-F1
#
_entry.id   AF-A0A484F5S6-F1
#
_cell.length_a   1.000
_cell.length_b   1.000
_cell.length_c   1.000
_cell.angle_alpha   90.00
_cell.angle_beta   90.00
_cell.angle_gamma   90.00
#
_symmetry.space_group_name_H-M   'P 1'
#
loop_
_entity.id
_entity.type
_entity.pdbx_description
1 polymer ?
#
loop_
_entity_poly.entity_id
_entity_poly.type
_entity_poly.pdbx_seq_one_letter_code
_entity_poly.pdbx_strand_id
1 'polypeptide(L)'
;MSFRDFIDNLRKNGRLTEIDRPVSKDFEAPILAHENKGPVFFTNVDGSKAIMNLLGSREELGAMLGVPKEEIIQRLADISPDGEVVVVKDSPTKDVIVEEKNVDLFKIPIMKHFEKDGGQGYITAGIVVSEYEGEKNASIHRLMVVDKNTLSARLVPPRHTYVIHKKAAEKGEKLPIAIVLGADPVITYASTTRVPLSKEFEYAAALRGAPVELFECSNGIKVPHAEYVLEGYLDPQERVAEGPFVDITGTYDHIRPEPVIKITKIYHRKDPIYHGILPAGAEHLLMMGVPYEPKIYKAVSEVTTVKNVVLTEGGCCYLHAVVQIQKQTEGDAKNAIMAAFAAHTSLKHVVVVDEDIDIFNPDDVEFAIATRVKGDADIMIVTNVRGSSLDPRGAPDGTTSKVGVDATKVLVNKEDFERAKFPVLKK
;
A
#
# COMPACT_ATOMS: atom_id res chain seq x y z
N MET A 1 7.58 -17.13 -2.59
CA MET A 1 8.73 -16.81 -3.48
C MET A 1 9.58 -15.82 -2.71
N SER A 2 10.89 -15.97 -2.54
CA SER A 2 11.62 -15.01 -1.72
C SER A 2 11.70 -13.62 -2.39
N PHE A 3 12.06 -12.58 -1.63
CA PHE A 3 12.28 -11.22 -2.16
C PHE A 3 13.26 -11.21 -3.35
N ARG A 4 14.41 -11.89 -3.21
CA ARG A 4 15.42 -11.98 -4.28
C ARG A 4 14.90 -12.80 -5.47
N ASP A 5 14.16 -13.88 -5.24
CA ASP A 5 13.58 -14.68 -6.34
C ASP A 5 12.58 -13.86 -7.17
N PHE A 6 11.82 -12.97 -6.54
CA PHE A 6 10.89 -12.09 -7.24
C PHE A 6 11.64 -11.07 -8.11
N ILE A 7 12.70 -10.45 -7.59
CA ILE A 7 13.57 -9.56 -8.38
C ILE A 7 14.18 -10.30 -9.57
N ASP A 8 14.69 -11.52 -9.35
CA ASP A 8 15.26 -12.34 -10.42
C ASP A 8 14.22 -12.74 -11.48
N ASN A 9 12.97 -12.95 -11.07
CA ASN A 9 11.85 -13.21 -11.97
C ASN A 9 11.55 -11.98 -12.84
N LEU A 10 11.48 -10.78 -12.23
CA LEU A 10 11.30 -9.53 -12.96
C LEU A 10 12.42 -9.30 -13.99
N ARG A 11 13.67 -9.56 -13.59
CA ARG A 11 14.85 -9.49 -14.48
C ARG A 11 14.72 -10.44 -15.67
N LYS A 12 14.41 -11.72 -15.43
CA LYS A 12 14.27 -12.74 -16.47
C LYS A 12 13.16 -12.41 -17.49
N ASN A 13 12.13 -11.71 -17.04
CA ASN A 13 10.98 -11.34 -17.86
C ASN A 13 11.11 -9.95 -18.52
N GLY A 14 12.26 -9.27 -18.37
CA GLY A 14 12.47 -7.95 -18.96
C GLY A 14 11.61 -6.85 -18.33
N ARG A 15 11.18 -7.03 -17.08
CA ARG A 15 10.31 -6.11 -16.32
C ARG A 15 11.06 -5.34 -15.23
N LEU A 16 12.38 -5.47 -15.18
CA LEU A 16 13.24 -4.79 -14.22
C LEU A 16 14.12 -3.78 -14.97
N THR A 17 14.03 -2.52 -14.61
CA THR A 17 15.00 -1.51 -15.03
C THR A 17 16.20 -1.59 -14.10
N GLU A 18 17.41 -1.76 -14.65
CA GLU A 18 18.66 -1.79 -13.86
C GLU A 18 19.47 -0.50 -14.09
N ILE A 19 19.92 0.08 -12.99
CA ILE A 19 20.78 1.28 -12.98
C ILE A 19 22.14 0.87 -12.43
N ASP A 20 23.11 0.78 -13.36
CA ASP A 20 24.44 0.21 -13.14
C ASP A 20 25.53 1.24 -12.84
N ARG A 21 25.14 2.47 -12.55
CA ARG A 21 26.04 3.57 -12.17
C ARG A 21 25.82 3.95 -10.71
N PRO A 22 26.84 4.49 -10.02
CA PRO A 22 26.64 5.13 -8.72
C PRO A 22 25.57 6.22 -8.81
N VAL A 23 24.68 6.24 -7.82
CA VAL A 23 23.66 7.27 -7.61
C VAL A 23 23.61 7.66 -6.14
N SER A 24 23.21 8.90 -5.87
CA SER A 24 22.97 9.34 -4.49
C SER A 24 21.62 8.86 -3.97
N LYS A 25 21.57 8.49 -2.68
CA LYS A 25 20.30 8.23 -1.97
C LYS A 25 19.49 9.51 -1.73
N ASP A 26 20.14 10.67 -1.80
CA ASP A 26 19.51 11.97 -1.60
C ASP A 26 19.06 12.50 -2.96
N PHE A 27 17.75 12.45 -3.18
CA PHE A 27 17.03 12.89 -4.38
C PHE A 27 17.29 12.09 -5.65
N GLU A 28 18.53 11.75 -5.99
CA GLU A 28 18.86 11.17 -7.31
C GLU A 28 18.19 9.80 -7.56
N ALA A 29 18.37 8.82 -6.67
CA ALA A 29 17.67 7.53 -6.77
C ALA A 29 16.13 7.70 -6.80
N PRO A 30 15.51 8.46 -5.89
CA PRO A 30 14.08 8.78 -5.95
C PRO A 30 13.61 9.43 -7.26
N ILE A 31 14.39 10.36 -7.84
CA ILE A 31 14.09 11.01 -9.14
C ILE A 31 14.11 9.96 -10.26
N LEU A 32 15.14 9.12 -10.31
CA LEU A 32 15.24 8.06 -11.32
C LEU A 32 14.10 7.04 -11.17
N ALA A 33 13.70 6.72 -9.94
CA ALA A 33 12.52 5.90 -9.68
C ALA A 33 11.21 6.60 -10.07
N HIS A 34 11.12 7.93 -10.00
CA HIS A 34 9.95 8.67 -10.47
C HIS A 34 9.83 8.65 -12.00
N GLU A 35 10.96 8.78 -12.71
CA GLU A 35 11.01 8.75 -14.18
C GLU A 35 10.67 7.36 -14.76
N ASN A 36 10.78 6.30 -13.95
CA ASN A 36 10.52 4.92 -14.33
C ASN A 36 9.26 4.37 -13.64
N LYS A 37 8.21 4.11 -14.41
CA LYS A 37 6.92 3.63 -13.85
C LYS A 37 6.95 2.19 -13.31
N GLY A 38 7.93 1.38 -13.72
CA GLY A 38 8.10 -0.01 -13.28
C GLY A 38 9.19 -0.20 -12.22
N PRO A 39 9.46 -1.45 -11.80
CA PRO A 39 10.51 -1.77 -10.84
C PRO A 39 11.89 -1.30 -11.28
N VAL A 40 12.60 -0.61 -10.37
CA VAL A 40 13.95 -0.06 -10.61
C VAL A 40 14.93 -0.63 -9.59
N PHE A 41 15.92 -1.37 -10.07
CA PHE A 41 17.01 -1.89 -9.27
C PHE A 41 18.27 -1.05 -9.47
N PHE A 42 18.84 -0.59 -8.36
CA PHE A 42 20.08 0.16 -8.32
C PHE A 42 21.19 -0.74 -7.79
N THR A 43 22.26 -0.89 -8.56
CA THR A 43 23.42 -1.66 -8.12
C THR A 43 24.30 -0.91 -7.12
N ASN A 44 24.21 0.42 -7.10
CA ASN A 44 25.02 1.27 -6.23
C ASN A 44 24.32 2.61 -5.89
N VAL A 45 23.63 2.63 -4.77
CA VAL A 45 23.15 3.83 -4.08
C VAL A 45 24.06 4.08 -2.87
N ASP A 46 24.97 5.06 -2.99
CA ASP A 46 25.97 5.37 -1.96
C ASP A 46 26.71 4.12 -1.40
N GLY A 47 27.07 3.19 -2.29
CA GLY A 47 27.78 1.95 -1.97
C GLY A 47 26.89 0.75 -1.61
N SER A 48 25.56 0.90 -1.63
CA SER A 48 24.60 -0.15 -1.28
C SER A 48 23.68 -0.50 -2.46
N LYS A 49 23.09 -1.69 -2.45
CA LYS A 49 22.04 -2.05 -3.42
C LYS A 49 20.68 -1.54 -2.95
N ALA A 50 19.85 -1.11 -3.88
CA ALA A 50 18.48 -0.72 -3.57
C ALA A 50 17.51 -1.12 -4.68
N ILE A 51 16.23 -1.21 -4.32
CA ILE A 51 15.13 -1.39 -5.26
C ILE A 51 13.97 -0.46 -4.87
N MET A 52 13.34 0.12 -5.89
CA MET A 52 12.13 0.93 -5.75
C MET A 52 11.07 0.49 -6.77
N ASN A 53 9.82 0.87 -6.53
CA ASN A 53 8.66 0.53 -7.37
C ASN A 53 8.47 -0.98 -7.58
N LEU A 54 8.77 -1.78 -6.56
CA LEU A 54 8.76 -3.25 -6.66
C LEU A 54 7.39 -3.78 -7.06
N LEU A 55 6.34 -3.19 -6.47
CA LEU A 55 4.94 -3.44 -6.79
C LEU A 55 4.32 -2.19 -7.44
N GLY A 56 5.05 -1.60 -8.39
CA GLY A 56 4.74 -0.33 -9.05
C GLY A 56 3.59 -0.38 -10.05
N SER A 57 3.17 -1.56 -10.53
CA SER A 57 2.01 -1.71 -11.41
C SER A 57 1.09 -2.86 -11.00
N ARG A 58 -0.12 -2.88 -11.55
CA ARG A 58 -1.05 -4.01 -11.38
C ARG A 58 -0.52 -5.29 -12.00
N GLU A 59 0.27 -5.20 -13.07
CA GLU A 59 0.93 -6.36 -13.65
C GLU A 59 1.95 -6.96 -12.67
N GLU A 60 2.68 -6.16 -11.88
CA GLU A 60 3.58 -6.70 -10.83
C GLU A 60 2.80 -7.29 -9.67
N LEU A 61 1.70 -6.64 -9.24
CA LEU A 61 0.80 -7.21 -8.24
C LEU A 61 0.18 -8.52 -8.69
N GLY A 62 -0.26 -8.61 -9.95
CA GLY A 62 -0.79 -9.84 -10.54
C GLY A 62 0.26 -10.94 -10.60
N ALA A 63 1.49 -10.62 -11.03
CA ALA A 63 2.61 -11.55 -11.03
C ALA A 63 2.96 -12.07 -9.61
N MET A 64 2.92 -11.19 -8.60
CA MET A 64 3.09 -11.57 -7.19
C MET A 64 1.96 -12.51 -6.72
N LEU A 65 0.72 -12.25 -7.12
CA LEU A 65 -0.46 -13.03 -6.72
C LEU A 65 -0.68 -14.29 -7.56
N GLY A 66 0.05 -14.46 -8.67
CA GLY A 66 -0.11 -15.57 -9.61
C GLY A 66 -1.38 -15.49 -10.48
N VAL A 67 -1.92 -14.29 -10.70
CA VAL A 67 -3.14 -14.04 -11.47
C VAL A 67 -2.96 -12.86 -12.43
N PRO A 68 -3.71 -12.78 -13.55
CA PRO A 68 -3.72 -11.57 -14.38
C PRO A 68 -4.31 -10.38 -13.60
N LYS A 69 -4.03 -9.15 -14.05
CA LYS A 69 -4.42 -7.93 -13.31
C LYS A 69 -5.93 -7.78 -13.14
N GLU A 70 -6.68 -8.31 -14.10
CA GLU A 70 -8.14 -8.30 -14.15
C GLU A 70 -8.75 -9.18 -13.05
N GLU A 71 -8.01 -10.19 -12.57
CA GLU A 71 -8.46 -11.19 -11.58
C GLU A 71 -7.94 -10.91 -10.15
N ILE A 72 -7.18 -9.83 -9.95
CA ILE A 72 -6.60 -9.47 -8.64
C ILE A 72 -7.69 -9.37 -7.58
N ILE A 73 -8.82 -8.74 -7.89
CA ILE A 73 -9.85 -8.46 -6.89
C ILE A 73 -10.58 -9.71 -6.45
N GLN A 74 -10.91 -10.60 -7.39
CA GLN A 74 -11.53 -11.89 -7.09
C GLN A 74 -10.57 -12.72 -6.23
N ARG A 75 -9.30 -12.80 -6.62
CA ARG A 75 -8.25 -13.47 -5.84
C ARG A 75 -8.17 -12.92 -4.42
N LEU A 76 -8.19 -11.61 -4.23
CA LEU A 76 -8.09 -10.98 -2.92
C LEU A 76 -9.37 -11.09 -2.09
N ALA A 77 -10.55 -11.06 -2.74
CA ALA A 77 -11.84 -11.16 -2.08
C ALA A 77 -12.07 -12.57 -1.51
N ASP A 78 -11.57 -13.61 -2.17
CA ASP A 78 -11.87 -15.00 -1.80
C ASP A 78 -10.95 -15.57 -0.71
N ILE A 79 -9.85 -14.89 -0.38
CA ILE A 79 -8.85 -15.42 0.56
C ILE A 79 -9.18 -15.01 2.00
N SER A 80 -9.29 -16.01 2.88
CA SER A 80 -9.36 -15.80 4.33
C SER A 80 -7.95 -15.72 4.95
N PRO A 81 -7.78 -14.95 6.04
CA PRO A 81 -6.48 -14.77 6.70
C PRO A 81 -6.16 -15.92 7.69
N ASP A 82 -6.22 -17.15 7.20
CA ASP A 82 -6.06 -18.38 8.00
C ASP A 82 -4.87 -19.24 7.53
N GLY A 83 -3.87 -18.62 6.90
CA GLY A 83 -2.66 -19.31 6.48
C GLY A 83 -1.74 -19.65 7.66
N GLU A 84 -0.88 -20.64 7.44
CA GLU A 84 0.02 -21.16 8.47
C GLU A 84 1.24 -20.24 8.68
N VAL A 85 1.57 -19.99 9.95
CA VAL A 85 2.78 -19.27 10.36
C VAL A 85 3.62 -20.19 11.23
N VAL A 86 4.90 -20.33 10.90
CA VAL A 86 5.82 -21.22 11.61
C VAL A 86 7.00 -20.43 12.17
N VAL A 87 7.43 -20.77 13.39
CA VAL A 87 8.61 -20.14 14.01
C VAL A 87 9.84 -21.00 13.74
N VAL A 88 10.87 -20.40 13.15
CA VAL A 88 12.14 -21.04 12.81
C VAL A 88 13.29 -20.40 13.59
N LYS A 89 14.36 -21.16 13.81
CA LYS A 89 15.55 -20.69 14.54
C LYS A 89 16.48 -19.87 13.65
N ASP A 90 16.73 -20.39 12.45
CA ASP A 90 17.69 -19.85 11.50
C ASP A 90 17.02 -18.94 10.48
N SER A 91 17.75 -17.91 10.05
CA SER A 91 17.28 -16.96 9.05
C SER A 91 18.48 -16.36 8.34
N PRO A 92 18.50 -16.29 7.00
CA PRO A 92 19.58 -15.61 6.27
C PRO A 92 19.67 -14.12 6.64
N THR A 93 18.58 -13.54 7.16
CA THR A 93 18.57 -12.16 7.70
C THR A 93 19.56 -11.98 8.86
N LYS A 94 19.94 -13.05 9.56
CA LYS A 94 20.88 -13.02 10.69
C LYS A 94 22.35 -13.22 10.26
N ASP A 95 22.66 -13.22 8.96
CA ASP A 95 24.03 -13.39 8.48
C ASP A 95 25.01 -12.36 9.06
N VAL A 96 24.54 -11.11 9.25
CA VAL A 96 25.28 -10.02 9.89
C VAL A 96 24.43 -9.42 10.99
N ILE A 97 25.03 -9.24 12.17
CA ILE A 97 24.40 -8.63 13.35
C ILE A 97 25.22 -7.42 13.78
N VAL A 98 24.60 -6.25 13.76
CA VAL A 98 25.18 -5.00 14.25
C VAL A 98 24.61 -4.70 15.64
N GLU A 99 25.45 -4.87 16.65
CA GLU A 99 25.11 -4.59 18.04
C GLU A 99 24.94 -3.09 18.32
N GLU A 100 24.16 -2.75 19.35
CA GLU A 100 23.71 -1.39 19.72
C GLU A 100 24.80 -0.30 19.59
N LYS A 101 26.00 -0.56 20.14
CA LYS A 101 27.11 0.39 20.12
C LYS A 101 27.60 0.78 18.72
N ASN A 102 27.31 -0.06 17.72
CA ASN A 102 27.73 0.10 16.33
C ASN A 102 26.55 0.45 15.40
N VAL A 103 25.33 0.57 15.92
CA VAL A 103 24.15 0.97 15.14
C VAL A 103 24.39 2.36 14.56
N ASP A 104 24.23 2.44 13.23
CA ASP A 104 24.37 3.66 12.47
C ASP A 104 23.45 3.59 11.23
N LEU A 105 22.30 4.24 11.33
CA LEU A 105 21.28 4.33 10.29
C LEU A 105 21.79 5.02 9.03
N PHE A 106 22.85 5.85 9.12
CA PHE A 106 23.44 6.52 7.96
C PHE A 106 24.22 5.57 7.04
N LYS A 107 24.47 4.33 7.47
CA LYS A 107 25.10 3.28 6.65
C LYS A 107 24.10 2.50 5.80
N ILE A 108 22.80 2.67 6.05
CA ILE A 108 21.74 2.14 5.20
C ILE A 108 21.41 3.23 4.17
N PRO A 109 21.15 2.90 2.90
CA PRO A 109 20.83 3.89 1.87
C PRO A 109 19.40 4.43 2.02
N ILE A 110 19.05 4.93 3.22
CA ILE A 110 17.77 5.54 3.52
C ILE A 110 17.69 6.86 2.75
N MET A 111 16.68 6.95 1.89
CA MET A 111 16.59 8.00 0.87
C MET A 111 15.88 9.25 1.39
N LYS A 112 16.30 10.40 0.87
CA LYS A 112 15.55 11.66 0.94
C LYS A 112 14.87 11.90 -0.40
N HIS A 113 13.55 12.00 -0.42
CA HIS A 113 12.78 11.90 -1.67
C HIS A 113 12.49 13.28 -2.26
N PHE A 114 12.06 14.23 -1.42
CA PHE A 114 11.71 15.57 -1.84
C PHE A 114 12.45 16.64 -1.03
N GLU A 115 12.64 17.81 -1.64
CA GLU A 115 13.44 18.91 -1.08
C GLU A 115 13.04 19.29 0.35
N LYS A 116 11.74 19.33 0.64
CA LYS A 116 11.23 19.74 1.95
C LYS A 116 11.06 18.59 2.93
N ASP A 117 11.38 17.36 2.55
CA ASP A 117 11.30 16.22 3.47
C ASP A 117 12.08 16.50 4.75
N GLY A 118 11.44 16.23 5.89
CA GLY A 118 12.04 16.33 7.21
C GLY A 118 13.20 15.35 7.42
N GLY A 119 14.00 15.60 8.45
CA GLY A 119 15.10 14.71 8.85
C GLY A 119 16.14 14.46 7.75
N GLN A 120 16.86 13.34 7.91
CA GLN A 120 17.96 12.93 7.01
C GLN A 120 17.53 11.93 5.92
N GLY A 121 16.23 11.66 5.84
CA GLY A 121 15.65 10.64 4.97
C GLY A 121 14.52 9.88 5.67
N TYR A 122 13.84 9.04 4.90
CA TYR A 122 12.69 8.28 5.37
C TYR A 122 12.79 6.82 4.97
N ILE A 123 12.55 5.92 5.94
CA ILE A 123 12.24 4.53 5.64
C ILE A 123 10.76 4.47 5.25
N THR A 124 10.49 4.10 4.01
CA THR A 124 9.15 4.14 3.41
C THR A 124 8.53 2.77 3.14
N ALA A 125 9.35 1.71 3.05
CA ALA A 125 8.90 0.32 2.92
C ALA A 125 8.94 -0.48 4.23
N GLY A 126 9.19 0.18 5.36
CA GLY A 126 9.43 -0.47 6.64
C GLY A 126 8.15 -1.04 7.25
N ILE A 127 8.05 -2.38 7.31
CA ILE A 127 6.97 -3.05 8.03
C ILE A 127 7.32 -3.03 9.52
N VAL A 128 6.62 -2.22 10.30
CA VAL A 128 6.76 -2.18 11.76
C VAL A 128 5.95 -3.33 12.35
N VAL A 129 6.65 -4.30 12.91
CA VAL A 129 6.06 -5.40 13.67
C VAL A 129 6.11 -5.01 15.15
N SER A 130 4.95 -4.91 15.78
CA SER A 130 4.79 -4.58 17.20
C SER A 130 3.99 -5.66 17.90
N GLU A 131 4.37 -6.00 19.13
CA GLU A 131 3.63 -6.96 19.96
C GLU A 131 3.63 -6.50 21.42
N TYR A 132 2.46 -6.54 22.06
CA TYR A 132 2.30 -6.22 23.47
C TYR A 132 1.09 -6.97 24.05
N GLU A 133 1.27 -7.66 25.18
CA GLU A 133 0.21 -8.44 25.84
C GLU A 133 -0.54 -9.41 24.91
N GLY A 134 0.17 -10.01 23.95
CA GLY A 134 -0.38 -10.96 22.98
C GLY A 134 -1.10 -10.33 21.79
N GLU A 135 -1.24 -9.01 21.74
CA GLU A 135 -1.72 -8.28 20.56
C GLU A 135 -0.55 -7.95 19.65
N LYS A 136 -0.64 -8.41 18.39
CA LYS A 136 0.39 -8.22 17.37
C LYS A 136 -0.16 -7.41 16.22
N ASN A 137 0.70 -6.61 15.61
CA ASN A 137 0.41 -5.94 14.35
C ASN A 137 1.65 -5.87 13.49
N ALA A 138 1.50 -5.99 12.18
CA ALA A 138 2.54 -5.75 11.20
C ALA A 138 2.03 -4.77 10.13
N SER A 139 2.53 -3.53 10.12
CA SER A 139 2.06 -2.53 9.15
C SER A 139 3.16 -1.58 8.71
N ILE A 140 3.04 -1.05 7.50
CA ILE A 140 3.96 -0.03 7.00
C ILE A 140 3.70 1.31 7.68
N HIS A 141 4.78 1.93 8.17
CA HIS A 141 4.79 3.31 8.65
C HIS A 141 5.91 4.08 7.95
N ARG A 142 5.68 5.37 7.65
CA ARG A 142 6.80 6.26 7.32
C ARG A 142 7.63 6.50 8.59
N LEU A 143 8.95 6.31 8.48
CA LEU A 143 9.87 6.48 9.61
C LEU A 143 10.94 7.52 9.24
N MET A 144 10.90 8.68 9.88
CA MET A 144 11.86 9.76 9.66
C MET A 144 13.16 9.46 10.41
N VAL A 145 14.31 9.59 9.76
CA VAL A 145 15.62 9.47 10.41
C VAL A 145 15.94 10.75 11.18
N VAL A 146 16.06 10.63 12.50
CA VAL A 146 16.40 11.73 13.42
C VAL A 146 17.91 11.81 13.60
N ASP A 147 18.55 10.68 13.93
CA ASP A 147 19.99 10.56 14.12
C ASP A 147 20.47 9.12 13.81
N LYS A 148 21.70 8.77 14.21
CA LYS A 148 22.33 7.48 13.91
C LYS A 148 21.58 6.25 14.42
N ASN A 149 20.73 6.36 15.44
CA ASN A 149 19.98 5.22 16.00
C ASN A 149 18.55 5.56 16.41
N THR A 150 18.06 6.74 16.02
CA THR A 150 16.74 7.25 16.37
C THR A 150 15.91 7.48 15.11
N LEU A 151 14.68 6.95 15.12
CA LEU A 151 13.65 7.23 14.12
C LEU A 151 12.45 7.92 14.80
N SER A 152 11.65 8.62 14.02
CA SER A 152 10.30 9.04 14.41
C SER A 152 9.27 8.32 13.54
N ALA A 153 8.21 7.79 14.15
CA ALA A 153 7.20 7.00 13.45
C ALA A 153 5.85 7.71 13.44
N ARG A 154 5.28 7.95 12.24
CA ARG A 154 3.93 8.49 12.11
C ARG A 154 2.90 7.42 12.52
N LEU A 155 2.31 7.55 13.70
CA LEU A 155 1.27 6.65 14.20
C LEU A 155 -0.12 7.27 14.08
N VAL A 156 -0.86 6.92 13.03
CA VAL A 156 -2.21 7.45 12.77
C VAL A 156 -3.23 6.86 13.75
N PRO A 157 -3.88 7.66 14.61
CA PRO A 157 -4.95 7.15 15.47
C PRO A 157 -6.22 6.79 14.65
N PRO A 158 -6.95 5.72 14.99
CA PRO A 158 -6.70 4.70 16.01
C PRO A 158 -6.17 3.38 15.41
N ARG A 159 -5.18 3.41 14.51
CA ARG A 159 -4.64 2.18 13.89
C ARG A 159 -3.99 1.26 14.94
N HIS A 160 -3.88 -0.03 14.62
CA HIS A 160 -3.44 -1.07 15.58
C HIS A 160 -2.12 -0.73 16.30
N THR A 161 -1.03 -0.39 15.59
CA THR A 161 0.25 0.01 16.23
C THR A 161 0.09 1.20 17.18
N TYR A 162 -0.74 2.19 16.83
CA TYR A 162 -1.04 3.33 17.72
C TYR A 162 -1.75 2.86 18.99
N VAL A 163 -2.73 1.98 18.87
CA VAL A 163 -3.48 1.44 20.03
C VAL A 163 -2.58 0.62 20.94
N ILE A 164 -1.75 -0.26 20.35
CA ILE A 164 -0.77 -1.08 21.08
C ILE A 164 0.25 -0.18 21.80
N HIS A 165 0.79 0.83 21.11
CA HIS A 165 1.73 1.80 21.70
C HIS A 165 1.10 2.59 22.84
N LYS A 166 -0.15 3.05 22.67
CA LYS A 166 -0.89 3.77 23.71
C LYS A 166 -1.05 2.92 24.96
N LYS A 167 -1.41 1.62 24.84
CA LYS A 167 -1.54 0.70 25.98
C LYS A 167 -0.23 0.54 26.76
N ALA A 168 0.89 0.35 26.06
CA ALA A 168 2.20 0.27 26.70
C ALA A 168 2.60 1.60 27.36
N ALA A 169 2.36 2.73 26.67
CA ALA A 169 2.69 4.07 27.16
C ALA A 169 1.90 4.48 28.40
N GLU A 170 0.63 4.07 28.51
CA GLU A 170 -0.20 4.28 29.71
C GLU A 170 0.38 3.60 30.96
N LYS A 171 1.20 2.55 30.79
CA LYS A 171 1.95 1.90 31.88
C LYS A 171 3.39 2.41 32.02
N GLY A 172 3.79 3.40 31.22
CA GLY A 172 5.17 3.88 31.18
C GLY A 172 6.16 2.89 30.56
N GLU A 173 5.67 1.90 29.83
CA GLU A 173 6.49 0.84 29.24
C GLU A 173 6.85 1.19 27.79
N LYS A 174 8.06 0.80 27.39
CA LYS A 174 8.49 0.86 25.99
C LYS A 174 7.85 -0.29 25.22
N LEU A 175 7.32 -0.01 24.04
CA LEU A 175 6.75 -1.03 23.16
C LEU A 175 7.87 -1.68 22.33
N PRO A 176 8.15 -3.00 22.46
CA PRO A 176 9.11 -3.68 21.60
C PRO A 176 8.61 -3.71 20.14
N ILE A 177 9.51 -3.40 19.21
CA ILE A 177 9.23 -3.45 17.78
C ILE A 177 10.38 -4.05 16.99
N ALA A 178 10.10 -4.42 15.75
CA ALA A 178 11.09 -4.67 14.72
C ALA A 178 10.61 -4.09 13.38
N ILE A 179 11.51 -3.43 12.64
CA ILE A 179 11.24 -2.85 11.32
C ILE A 179 11.82 -3.77 10.26
N VAL A 180 11.00 -4.30 9.38
CA VAL A 180 11.38 -5.27 8.35
C VAL A 180 11.44 -4.59 7.00
N LEU A 181 12.54 -4.80 6.26
CA LEU A 181 12.77 -4.25 4.91
C LEU A 181 13.25 -5.34 3.95
N GLY A 182 12.66 -5.38 2.75
CA GLY A 182 12.98 -6.40 1.75
C GLY A 182 12.49 -7.80 2.11
N ALA A 183 11.29 -7.90 2.68
CA ALA A 183 10.60 -9.18 2.88
C ALA A 183 9.98 -9.69 1.55
N ASP A 184 9.52 -10.95 1.51
CA ASP A 184 8.69 -11.46 0.41
C ASP A 184 7.60 -10.41 0.04
N PRO A 185 7.46 -10.00 -1.24
CA PRO A 185 6.52 -8.96 -1.64
C PRO A 185 5.08 -9.23 -1.19
N VAL A 186 4.68 -10.51 -1.09
CA VAL A 186 3.36 -10.90 -0.57
C VAL A 186 3.20 -10.48 0.89
N ILE A 187 4.26 -10.56 1.70
CA ILE A 187 4.25 -10.13 3.10
C ILE A 187 4.17 -8.60 3.18
N THR A 188 4.92 -7.90 2.33
CA THR A 188 4.83 -6.43 2.22
C THR A 188 3.40 -6.00 1.87
N TYR A 189 2.76 -6.65 0.89
CA TYR A 189 1.37 -6.40 0.52
C TYR A 189 0.39 -6.73 1.65
N ALA A 190 0.55 -7.88 2.30
CA ALA A 190 -0.32 -8.27 3.40
C ALA A 190 -0.32 -7.23 4.53
N SER A 191 0.83 -6.61 4.81
CA SER A 191 0.99 -5.57 5.84
C SER A 191 0.33 -4.22 5.52
N THR A 192 -0.19 -4.02 4.30
CA THR A 192 -0.97 -2.82 3.93
C THR A 192 -2.47 -3.06 3.90
N THR A 193 -2.90 -4.30 4.20
CA THR A 193 -4.31 -4.69 4.18
C THR A 193 -5.03 -4.38 5.50
N ARG A 194 -6.33 -4.70 5.55
CA ARG A 194 -7.22 -4.43 6.69
C ARG A 194 -7.74 -5.72 7.30
N VAL A 195 -6.85 -6.69 7.43
CA VAL A 195 -7.15 -7.96 8.11
C VAL A 195 -7.39 -7.73 9.61
N PRO A 196 -8.03 -8.67 10.32
CA PRO A 196 -8.16 -8.59 11.76
C PRO A 196 -6.80 -8.45 12.46
N LEU A 197 -6.80 -7.93 13.68
CA LEU A 197 -5.60 -7.80 14.50
C LEU A 197 -4.83 -9.13 14.58
N SER A 198 -3.51 -9.06 14.52
CA SER A 198 -2.59 -10.20 14.57
C SER A 198 -2.67 -11.16 13.37
N LYS A 199 -3.25 -10.78 12.23
CA LYS A 199 -3.50 -11.70 11.09
C LYS A 199 -2.70 -11.43 9.82
N GLU A 200 -1.82 -10.42 9.79
CA GLU A 200 -1.15 -10.02 8.55
C GLU A 200 -0.23 -11.13 7.99
N PHE A 201 0.44 -11.89 8.84
CA PHE A 201 1.32 -12.97 8.38
C PHE A 201 0.54 -14.23 7.99
N GLU A 202 -0.56 -14.55 8.68
CA GLU A 202 -1.49 -15.61 8.28
C GLU A 202 -2.12 -15.28 6.93
N TYR A 203 -2.48 -14.02 6.70
CA TYR A 203 -2.98 -13.58 5.40
C TYR A 203 -1.91 -13.67 4.31
N ALA A 204 -0.68 -13.26 4.60
CA ALA A 204 0.45 -13.44 3.68
C ALA A 204 0.66 -14.93 3.33
N ALA A 205 0.57 -15.82 4.32
CA ALA A 205 0.66 -17.28 4.14
C ALA A 205 -0.47 -17.84 3.27
N ALA A 206 -1.70 -17.35 3.46
CA ALA A 206 -2.84 -17.74 2.64
C ALA A 206 -2.71 -17.24 1.19
N LEU A 207 -2.25 -16.00 0.99
CA LEU A 207 -2.01 -15.42 -0.33
C LEU A 207 -0.99 -16.22 -1.14
N ARG A 208 0.14 -16.57 -0.51
CA ARG A 208 1.23 -17.33 -1.15
C ARG A 208 0.95 -18.83 -1.27
N GLY A 209 -0.05 -19.36 -0.57
CA GLY A 209 -0.38 -20.80 -0.55
C GLY A 209 0.68 -21.68 0.13
N ALA A 210 1.47 -21.11 1.04
CA ALA A 210 2.56 -21.79 1.75
C ALA A 210 2.85 -21.10 3.09
N PRO A 211 3.41 -21.80 4.09
CA PRO A 211 3.67 -21.19 5.40
C PRO A 211 4.59 -19.97 5.33
N VAL A 212 4.33 -18.98 6.20
CA VAL A 212 5.26 -17.89 6.47
C VAL A 212 6.14 -18.27 7.64
N GLU A 213 7.45 -18.34 7.39
CA GLU A 213 8.47 -18.56 8.41
C GLU A 213 8.80 -17.24 9.11
N LEU A 214 8.78 -17.25 10.45
CA LEU A 214 9.20 -16.15 11.31
C LEU A 214 10.38 -16.57 12.16
N PHE A 215 11.32 -15.67 12.37
CA PHE A 215 12.37 -15.85 13.38
C PHE A 215 12.22 -14.82 14.50
N GLU A 216 12.69 -15.16 15.68
CA GLU A 216 12.62 -14.28 16.85
C GLU A 216 13.86 -13.38 16.97
N CYS A 217 13.61 -12.08 17.15
CA CYS A 217 14.57 -11.05 17.52
C CYS A 217 14.92 -11.12 19.02
N SER A 218 16.00 -10.47 19.46
CA SER A 218 16.41 -10.53 20.88
C SER A 218 15.43 -9.84 21.84
N ASN A 219 14.59 -8.95 21.34
CA ASN A 219 13.51 -8.31 22.10
C ASN A 219 12.18 -9.10 22.10
N GLY A 220 12.17 -10.33 21.57
CA GLY A 220 11.01 -11.24 21.55
C GLY A 220 10.07 -11.08 20.34
N ILE A 221 10.26 -10.03 19.52
CA ILE A 221 9.44 -9.81 18.32
C ILE A 221 9.77 -10.84 17.25
N LYS A 222 8.74 -11.44 16.66
CA LYS A 222 8.85 -12.45 15.60
C LYS A 222 8.58 -11.83 14.23
N VAL A 223 9.57 -11.89 13.35
CA VAL A 223 9.56 -11.25 12.03
C VAL A 223 9.88 -12.24 10.90
N PRO A 224 9.41 -12.00 9.67
CA PRO A 224 9.73 -12.84 8.53
C PRO A 224 11.18 -12.67 8.09
N HIS A 225 11.65 -13.57 7.22
CA HIS A 225 12.90 -13.37 6.50
C HIS A 225 12.87 -12.09 5.65
N ALA A 226 13.98 -11.36 5.66
CA ALA A 226 14.10 -10.07 4.99
C ALA A 226 15.54 -9.76 4.57
N GLU A 227 15.76 -8.61 3.93
CA GLU A 227 17.08 -8.08 3.63
C GLU A 227 17.67 -7.36 4.85
N TYR A 228 16.86 -6.54 5.53
CA TYR A 228 17.19 -5.90 6.82
C TYR A 228 16.07 -6.07 7.85
N VAL A 229 16.46 -6.18 9.12
CA VAL A 229 15.58 -6.03 10.28
C VAL A 229 16.23 -5.07 11.28
N LEU A 230 15.54 -3.98 11.62
CA LEU A 230 15.95 -3.03 12.66
C LEU A 230 15.15 -3.31 13.93
N GLU A 231 15.82 -3.84 14.95
CA GLU A 231 15.23 -4.13 16.26
C GLU A 231 15.29 -2.88 17.14
N GLY A 232 14.21 -2.61 17.87
CA GLY A 232 14.17 -1.45 18.76
C GLY A 232 12.93 -1.36 19.61
N TYR A 233 12.69 -0.16 20.12
CA TYR A 233 11.57 0.13 21.02
C TYR A 233 10.95 1.49 20.70
N LEU A 234 9.62 1.55 20.67
CA LEU A 234 8.84 2.79 20.66
C LEU A 234 8.80 3.38 22.07
N ASP A 235 9.18 4.64 22.21
CA ASP A 235 9.23 5.33 23.50
C ASP A 235 7.82 5.72 23.99
N PRO A 236 7.48 5.51 25.27
CA PRO A 236 6.16 5.84 25.79
C PRO A 236 5.84 7.34 25.69
N GLN A 237 6.83 8.22 25.87
CA GLN A 237 6.60 9.65 26.07
C GLN A 237 7.39 10.55 25.13
N GLU A 238 8.61 10.17 24.74
CA GLU A 238 9.47 10.98 23.87
C GLU A 238 8.81 11.19 22.50
N ARG A 239 8.72 12.45 22.09
CA ARG A 239 8.19 12.87 20.80
C ARG A 239 9.16 13.84 20.15
N VAL A 240 9.22 13.81 18.82
CA VAL A 240 9.95 14.80 18.01
C VAL A 240 9.05 15.34 16.91
N ALA A 241 9.38 16.51 16.38
CA ALA A 241 8.69 17.07 15.22
C ALA A 241 8.97 16.19 13.99
N GLU A 242 7.94 15.52 13.47
CA GLU A 242 8.00 14.66 12.28
C GLU A 242 7.36 15.38 11.09
N GLY A 243 7.97 15.24 9.92
CA GLY A 243 7.55 15.91 8.70
C GLY A 243 8.31 17.22 8.42
N PRO A 244 7.94 17.94 7.36
CA PRO A 244 6.85 17.58 6.45
C PRO A 244 7.30 16.42 5.55
N PHE A 245 6.32 15.73 4.96
CA PHE A 245 6.58 14.58 4.08
C PHE A 245 5.45 14.46 3.06
N VAL A 246 5.77 14.03 1.84
CA VAL A 246 4.77 13.88 0.78
C VAL A 246 3.83 12.71 1.06
N ASP A 247 2.52 12.96 0.96
CA ASP A 247 1.47 11.93 1.10
C ASP A 247 0.92 11.49 -0.28
N ILE A 248 -0.06 10.58 -0.33
CA ILE A 248 -0.56 9.96 -1.57
C ILE A 248 -1.00 10.95 -2.65
N THR A 249 -1.43 12.14 -2.26
CA THR A 249 -1.92 13.18 -3.19
C THR A 249 -0.78 14.01 -3.80
N GLY A 250 0.48 13.68 -3.49
CA GLY A 250 1.64 14.45 -3.93
C GLY A 250 1.84 15.76 -3.15
N THR A 251 1.05 16.01 -2.10
CA THR A 251 1.17 17.20 -1.26
C THR A 251 1.92 16.91 0.02
N TYR A 252 2.61 17.91 0.57
CA TYR A 252 3.25 17.80 1.87
C TYR A 252 2.22 17.78 3.00
N ASP A 253 2.32 16.74 3.81
CA ASP A 253 1.63 16.64 5.09
C ASP A 253 2.30 17.56 6.14
N HIS A 254 1.55 17.93 7.17
CA HIS A 254 2.00 18.91 8.17
C HIS A 254 2.92 18.30 9.23
N ILE A 255 3.73 19.17 9.83
CA ILE A 255 4.63 18.82 10.93
C ILE A 255 3.84 18.61 12.21
N ARG A 256 4.14 17.55 12.95
CA ARG A 256 3.50 17.23 14.24
C ARG A 256 4.40 16.39 15.14
N PRO A 257 4.20 16.42 16.47
CA PRO A 257 4.96 15.60 17.40
C PRO A 257 4.56 14.12 17.26
N GLU A 258 5.53 13.26 16.94
CA GLU A 258 5.35 11.81 16.75
C GLU A 258 6.34 11.02 17.62
N PRO A 259 5.98 9.78 18.04
CA PRO A 259 6.81 8.94 18.90
C PRO A 259 8.16 8.59 18.29
N VAL A 260 9.13 8.49 19.19
CA VAL A 260 10.49 8.10 18.87
C VAL A 260 10.66 6.59 18.95
N ILE A 261 11.42 6.03 18.02
CA ILE A 261 11.93 4.67 18.06
C ILE A 261 13.44 4.73 18.32
N LYS A 262 13.92 4.00 19.32
CA LYS A 262 15.35 3.77 19.52
C LYS A 262 15.73 2.39 18.99
N ILE A 263 16.64 2.36 18.02
CA ILE A 263 17.17 1.13 17.41
C ILE A 263 18.32 0.61 18.26
N THR A 264 18.21 -0.65 18.65
CA THR A 264 19.17 -1.34 19.53
C THR A 264 19.99 -2.39 18.78
N LYS A 265 19.50 -2.89 17.64
CA LYS A 265 20.25 -3.88 16.85
C LYS A 265 19.79 -3.86 15.39
N ILE A 266 20.69 -4.18 14.48
CA ILE A 266 20.38 -4.37 13.05
C ILE A 266 20.80 -5.78 12.64
N TYR A 267 19.89 -6.53 12.05
CA TYR A 267 20.17 -7.78 11.36
C TYR A 267 20.10 -7.54 9.86
N HIS A 268 21.03 -8.07 9.09
CA HIS A 268 20.89 -8.04 7.64
C HIS A 268 21.60 -9.23 6.96
N ARG A 269 21.14 -9.54 5.75
CA ARG A 269 21.81 -10.50 4.86
C ARG A 269 23.20 -10.01 4.46
N LYS A 270 24.07 -10.91 3.99
CA LYS A 270 25.26 -10.48 3.23
C LYS A 270 24.82 -9.78 1.95
N ASP A 271 25.45 -8.63 1.66
CA ASP A 271 25.15 -7.80 0.48
C ASP A 271 23.63 -7.53 0.37
N PRO A 272 23.05 -6.82 1.35
CA PRO A 272 21.62 -6.63 1.46
C PRO A 272 21.09 -5.64 0.42
N ILE A 273 19.83 -5.81 0.02
CA ILE A 273 19.12 -4.92 -0.91
C ILE A 273 18.12 -4.07 -0.12
N TYR A 274 18.27 -2.76 -0.16
CA TYR A 274 17.32 -1.84 0.47
C TYR A 274 16.06 -1.70 -0.38
N HIS A 275 14.87 -1.90 0.21
CA HIS A 275 13.59 -1.62 -0.47
C HIS A 275 13.09 -0.23 -0.05
N GLY A 276 12.97 0.67 -1.01
CA GLY A 276 12.37 1.99 -0.84
C GLY A 276 11.06 2.12 -1.62
N ILE A 277 10.07 2.79 -1.04
CA ILE A 277 8.83 3.17 -1.72
C ILE A 277 8.88 4.69 -1.96
N LEU A 278 8.72 5.11 -3.22
CA LEU A 278 8.63 6.53 -3.55
C LEU A 278 7.29 7.11 -3.04
N PRO A 279 7.28 8.15 -2.20
CA PRO A 279 6.04 8.78 -1.76
C PRO A 279 5.29 9.41 -2.94
N ALA A 280 3.97 9.25 -2.95
CA ALA A 280 3.09 9.50 -4.10
C ALA A 280 3.47 8.75 -5.40
N GLY A 281 4.46 7.86 -5.37
CA GLY A 281 4.82 7.00 -6.49
C GLY A 281 3.87 5.81 -6.64
N ALA A 282 3.96 5.11 -7.76
CA ALA A 282 2.97 4.11 -8.15
C ALA A 282 2.82 2.97 -7.12
N GLU A 283 3.93 2.47 -6.56
CA GLU A 283 3.89 1.44 -5.50
C GLU A 283 3.18 1.96 -4.24
N HIS A 284 3.41 3.21 -3.82
CA HIS A 284 2.71 3.80 -2.68
C HIS A 284 1.19 3.85 -2.91
N LEU A 285 0.79 4.33 -4.09
CA LEU A 285 -0.63 4.48 -4.45
C LEU A 285 -1.32 3.11 -4.50
N LEU A 286 -0.74 2.14 -5.20
CA LEU A 286 -1.31 0.80 -5.36
C LEU A 286 -1.39 0.05 -4.03
N MET A 287 -0.32 0.07 -3.24
CA MET A 287 -0.26 -0.66 -1.97
C MET A 287 -1.22 -0.10 -0.92
N MET A 288 -1.56 1.19 -1.01
CA MET A 288 -2.58 1.82 -0.17
C MET A 288 -4.00 1.57 -0.68
N GLY A 289 -4.18 1.66 -1.99
CA GLY A 289 -5.45 1.59 -2.70
C GLY A 289 -6.02 0.19 -2.86
N VAL A 290 -5.29 -0.69 -3.56
CA VAL A 290 -5.76 -2.04 -3.95
C VAL A 290 -6.37 -2.83 -2.78
N PRO A 291 -5.87 -2.78 -1.54
CA PRO A 291 -6.51 -3.52 -0.44
C PRO A 291 -7.89 -2.97 -0.01
N TYR A 292 -8.38 -1.85 -0.55
CA TYR A 292 -9.78 -1.38 -0.40
C TYR A 292 -10.71 -1.96 -1.47
N GLU A 293 -10.19 -2.32 -2.65
CA GLU A 293 -10.97 -2.84 -3.77
C GLU A 293 -11.78 -4.10 -3.42
N PRO A 294 -11.23 -5.14 -2.78
CA PRO A 294 -12.02 -6.32 -2.40
C PRO A 294 -13.09 -5.98 -1.35
N LYS A 295 -12.91 -4.93 -0.54
CA LYS A 295 -13.96 -4.48 0.41
C LYS A 295 -15.12 -3.82 -0.33
N ILE A 296 -14.82 -2.96 -1.30
CA ILE A 296 -15.82 -2.32 -2.15
C ILE A 296 -16.54 -3.40 -2.96
N TYR A 297 -15.80 -4.30 -3.60
CA TYR A 297 -16.33 -5.42 -4.37
C TYR A 297 -17.34 -6.24 -3.56
N LYS A 298 -16.97 -6.69 -2.35
CA LYS A 298 -17.86 -7.45 -1.46
C LYS A 298 -19.11 -6.65 -1.09
N ALA A 299 -18.96 -5.41 -0.63
CA ALA A 299 -20.09 -4.61 -0.20
C ALA A 299 -21.09 -4.31 -1.34
N VAL A 300 -20.58 -4.06 -2.55
CA VAL A 300 -21.45 -3.84 -3.72
C VAL A 300 -22.09 -5.14 -4.19
N SER A 301 -21.41 -6.28 -4.06
CA SER A 301 -21.94 -7.60 -4.43
C SER A 301 -23.18 -8.00 -3.62
N GLU A 302 -23.37 -7.42 -2.44
CA GLU A 302 -24.58 -7.62 -1.63
C GLU A 302 -25.82 -6.91 -2.19
N VAL A 303 -25.64 -5.95 -3.11
CA VAL A 303 -26.75 -5.12 -3.64
C VAL A 303 -26.93 -5.23 -5.15
N THR A 304 -25.93 -5.70 -5.90
CA THR A 304 -26.03 -5.97 -7.34
C THR A 304 -24.94 -6.95 -7.80
N THR A 305 -24.99 -7.40 -9.05
CA THR A 305 -23.95 -8.26 -9.64
C THR A 305 -22.73 -7.43 -10.04
N VAL A 306 -21.60 -7.65 -9.38
CA VAL A 306 -20.34 -6.94 -9.65
C VAL A 306 -19.42 -7.79 -10.50
N LYS A 307 -18.78 -7.17 -11.50
CA LYS A 307 -17.71 -7.79 -12.29
C LYS A 307 -16.35 -7.44 -11.74
N ASN A 308 -16.11 -6.15 -11.49
CA ASN A 308 -14.81 -5.69 -11.03
C ASN A 308 -14.88 -4.31 -10.36
N VAL A 309 -13.81 -3.90 -9.69
CA VAL A 309 -13.66 -2.58 -9.06
C VAL A 309 -12.27 -2.05 -9.38
N VAL A 310 -12.06 -0.75 -9.44
CA VAL A 310 -10.70 -0.19 -9.50
C VAL A 310 -10.69 1.14 -8.77
N LEU A 311 -9.73 1.33 -7.88
CA LEU A 311 -9.36 2.66 -7.43
C LEU A 311 -8.38 3.24 -8.45
N THR A 312 -8.81 4.31 -9.11
CA THR A 312 -8.13 4.83 -10.30
C THR A 312 -6.83 5.55 -9.93
N GLU A 313 -5.82 5.46 -10.78
CA GLU A 313 -4.53 6.16 -10.60
C GLU A 313 -4.70 7.68 -10.52
N GLY A 314 -5.55 8.27 -11.38
CA GLY A 314 -5.87 9.69 -11.33
C GLY A 314 -6.55 10.13 -10.02
N GLY A 315 -7.22 9.20 -9.34
CA GLY A 315 -7.76 9.37 -7.99
C GLY A 315 -6.76 9.04 -6.87
N CYS A 316 -5.47 8.99 -7.17
CA CYS A 316 -4.39 8.57 -6.27
C CYS A 316 -4.60 7.15 -5.70
N CYS A 317 -5.28 6.27 -6.46
CA CYS A 317 -5.72 4.95 -6.02
C CYS A 317 -6.50 4.97 -4.69
N TYR A 318 -7.18 6.06 -4.35
CA TYR A 318 -7.79 6.21 -3.03
C TYR A 318 -9.10 7.00 -3.04
N LEU A 319 -9.12 8.14 -3.75
CA LEU A 319 -10.24 9.09 -3.70
C LEU A 319 -11.31 8.81 -4.76
N HIS A 320 -11.00 8.05 -5.81
CA HIS A 320 -11.90 7.79 -6.93
C HIS A 320 -11.93 6.30 -7.28
N ALA A 321 -13.14 5.72 -7.30
CA ALA A 321 -13.37 4.33 -7.69
C ALA A 321 -14.20 4.25 -8.98
N VAL A 322 -13.95 3.22 -9.77
CA VAL A 322 -14.86 2.76 -10.82
C VAL A 322 -15.35 1.37 -10.43
N VAL A 323 -16.65 1.14 -10.50
CA VAL A 323 -17.30 -0.13 -10.16
C VAL A 323 -18.00 -0.65 -11.40
N GLN A 324 -17.56 -1.82 -11.88
CA GLN A 324 -18.14 -2.48 -13.04
C GLN A 324 -19.24 -3.45 -12.58
N ILE A 325 -20.47 -3.24 -13.03
CA ILE A 325 -21.62 -4.07 -12.67
C ILE A 325 -22.29 -4.68 -13.89
N GLN A 326 -23.07 -5.72 -13.66
CA GLN A 326 -24.03 -6.24 -14.62
C GLN A 326 -25.44 -5.83 -14.17
N LYS A 327 -25.91 -4.65 -14.61
CA LYS A 327 -27.19 -4.05 -14.19
C LYS A 327 -28.34 -5.02 -14.44
N GLN A 328 -29.12 -5.34 -13.41
CA GLN A 328 -30.33 -6.15 -13.50
C GLN A 328 -31.60 -5.31 -13.42
N THR A 329 -31.59 -4.25 -12.60
CA THR A 329 -32.71 -3.32 -12.43
C THR A 329 -32.26 -1.87 -12.43
N GLU A 330 -33.16 -0.95 -12.80
CA GLU A 330 -32.88 0.48 -12.63
C GLU A 330 -32.73 0.83 -11.16
N GLY A 331 -31.67 1.58 -10.83
CA GLY A 331 -31.28 1.91 -9.46
C GLY A 331 -30.16 1.04 -8.88
N ASP A 332 -29.79 -0.08 -9.51
CA ASP A 332 -28.65 -0.92 -9.09
C ASP A 332 -27.37 -0.09 -8.92
N ALA A 333 -27.09 0.81 -9.87
CA ALA A 333 -25.92 1.66 -9.82
C ALA A 333 -25.94 2.63 -8.63
N LYS A 334 -27.10 3.19 -8.27
CA LYS A 334 -27.21 4.06 -7.08
C LYS A 334 -27.02 3.26 -5.78
N ASN A 335 -27.53 2.03 -5.71
CA ASN A 335 -27.25 1.14 -4.60
C ASN A 335 -25.75 0.79 -4.51
N ALA A 336 -25.12 0.51 -5.65
CA ALA A 336 -23.68 0.26 -5.73
C ALA A 336 -22.84 1.46 -5.27
N ILE A 337 -23.21 2.69 -5.65
CA ILE A 337 -22.57 3.92 -5.18
C ILE A 337 -22.63 4.01 -3.66
N MET A 338 -23.82 3.83 -3.07
CA MET A 338 -23.99 3.90 -1.61
C MET A 338 -23.18 2.82 -0.88
N ALA A 339 -23.19 1.59 -1.40
CA ALA A 339 -22.40 0.48 -0.86
C ALA A 339 -20.89 0.75 -0.93
N ALA A 340 -20.40 1.29 -2.04
CA ALA A 340 -19.00 1.67 -2.20
C ALA A 340 -18.57 2.75 -1.21
N PHE A 341 -19.39 3.79 -1.00
CA PHE A 341 -19.12 4.84 -0.01
C PHE A 341 -19.13 4.32 1.43
N ALA A 342 -19.99 3.34 1.74
CA ALA A 342 -20.02 2.69 3.04
C ALA A 342 -18.77 1.82 3.27
N ALA A 343 -18.31 1.10 2.23
CA ALA A 343 -17.15 0.21 2.30
C ALA A 343 -15.82 0.97 2.45
N HIS A 344 -15.70 2.14 1.80
CA HIS A 344 -14.54 3.01 1.86
C HIS A 344 -14.92 4.44 2.26
N THR A 345 -14.82 4.73 3.55
CA THR A 345 -15.26 6.03 4.11
C THR A 345 -14.45 7.23 3.64
N SER A 346 -13.20 7.05 3.17
CA SER A 346 -12.39 8.12 2.58
C SER A 346 -12.63 8.34 1.10
N LEU A 347 -13.38 7.45 0.44
CA LEU A 347 -13.70 7.55 -0.99
C LEU A 347 -14.53 8.81 -1.26
N LYS A 348 -14.12 9.58 -2.27
CA LYS A 348 -14.73 10.86 -2.64
C LYS A 348 -15.66 10.70 -3.84
N HIS A 349 -15.25 9.94 -4.83
CA HIS A 349 -15.99 9.75 -6.09
C HIS A 349 -16.15 8.27 -6.42
N VAL A 350 -17.30 7.92 -6.99
CA VAL A 350 -17.59 6.58 -7.53
C VAL A 350 -18.25 6.74 -8.89
N VAL A 351 -17.73 6.06 -9.91
CA VAL A 351 -18.40 5.91 -11.21
C VAL A 351 -18.81 4.46 -11.36
N VAL A 352 -20.08 4.19 -11.63
CA VAL A 352 -20.59 2.85 -11.89
C VAL A 352 -20.79 2.68 -13.39
N VAL A 353 -20.23 1.62 -13.97
CA VAL A 353 -20.25 1.35 -15.42
C VAL A 353 -20.70 -0.08 -15.71
N ASP A 354 -21.16 -0.34 -16.93
CA ASP A 354 -21.54 -1.68 -17.39
C ASP A 354 -20.32 -2.56 -17.70
N GLU A 355 -20.55 -3.87 -17.90
CA GLU A 355 -19.52 -4.85 -18.22
C GLU A 355 -18.79 -4.64 -19.56
N ASP A 356 -19.27 -3.75 -20.43
CA ASP A 356 -18.65 -3.44 -21.72
C ASP A 356 -17.65 -2.27 -21.69
N ILE A 357 -17.43 -1.69 -20.50
CA ILE A 357 -16.46 -0.63 -20.26
C ILE A 357 -15.20 -1.22 -19.64
N ASP A 358 -14.05 -0.99 -20.27
CA ASP A 358 -12.75 -1.32 -19.68
C ASP A 358 -12.39 -0.32 -18.58
N ILE A 359 -12.57 -0.73 -17.33
CA ILE A 359 -12.29 0.12 -16.16
C ILE A 359 -10.79 0.41 -15.95
N PHE A 360 -9.89 -0.32 -16.61
CA PHE A 360 -8.46 -0.03 -16.57
C PHE A 360 -8.03 1.01 -17.61
N ASN A 361 -8.93 1.39 -18.53
CA ASN A 361 -8.72 2.44 -19.50
C ASN A 361 -9.49 3.72 -19.09
N PRO A 362 -8.82 4.80 -18.67
CA PRO A 362 -9.50 6.03 -18.27
C PRO A 362 -10.34 6.63 -19.40
N ASP A 363 -9.94 6.49 -20.66
CA ASP A 363 -10.69 7.01 -21.81
C ASP A 363 -12.01 6.26 -22.00
N ASP A 364 -12.07 4.96 -21.68
CA ASP A 364 -13.29 4.17 -21.81
C ASP A 364 -14.28 4.46 -20.67
N VAL A 365 -13.76 4.77 -19.48
CA VAL A 365 -14.57 5.29 -18.36
C VAL A 365 -15.11 6.68 -18.66
N GLU A 366 -14.28 7.58 -19.21
CA GLU A 366 -14.72 8.91 -19.64
C GLU A 366 -15.80 8.82 -20.73
N PHE A 367 -15.64 7.92 -21.71
CA PHE A 367 -16.66 7.61 -22.70
C PHE A 367 -18.00 7.22 -22.06
N ALA A 368 -17.98 6.34 -21.05
CA ALA A 368 -19.19 5.94 -20.33
C ALA A 368 -19.86 7.16 -19.66
N ILE A 369 -19.07 8.00 -18.99
CA ILE A 369 -19.58 9.24 -18.36
C ILE A 369 -20.21 10.16 -19.41
N ALA A 370 -19.54 10.39 -20.54
CA ALA A 370 -19.99 11.33 -21.55
C ALA A 370 -21.25 10.88 -22.30
N THR A 371 -21.44 9.57 -22.47
CA THR A 371 -22.48 9.02 -23.36
C THR A 371 -23.65 8.34 -22.65
N ARG A 372 -23.51 8.03 -21.35
CA ARG A 372 -24.53 7.31 -20.57
C ARG A 372 -25.11 8.10 -19.41
N VAL A 373 -24.51 9.24 -19.04
CA VAL A 373 -24.93 10.03 -17.87
C VAL A 373 -25.86 11.16 -18.27
N LYS A 374 -27.04 11.21 -17.67
CA LYS A 374 -27.90 12.39 -17.65
C LYS A 374 -27.72 13.14 -16.33
N GLY A 375 -27.08 14.31 -16.37
CA GLY A 375 -26.56 14.99 -15.18
C GLY A 375 -27.57 15.35 -14.08
N ASP A 376 -28.85 15.51 -14.40
CA ASP A 376 -29.93 15.80 -13.44
C ASP A 376 -30.54 14.54 -12.79
N ALA A 377 -30.27 13.35 -13.34
CA ALA A 377 -30.85 12.09 -12.89
C ALA A 377 -29.80 11.12 -12.33
N ASP A 378 -28.60 11.11 -12.92
CA ASP A 378 -27.62 10.04 -12.76
C ASP A 378 -26.43 10.44 -11.87
N ILE A 379 -26.40 11.70 -11.41
CA ILE A 379 -25.42 12.20 -10.46
C ILE A 379 -26.02 12.22 -9.05
N MET A 380 -25.38 11.52 -8.13
CA MET A 380 -25.72 11.53 -6.70
C MET A 380 -24.70 12.36 -5.93
N ILE A 381 -25.15 13.41 -5.25
CA ILE A 381 -24.30 14.25 -4.39
C ILE A 381 -24.68 14.04 -2.93
N VAL A 382 -23.73 13.64 -2.10
CA VAL A 382 -23.89 13.56 -0.65
C VAL A 382 -23.04 14.64 -0.01
N THR A 383 -23.68 15.65 0.57
CA THR A 383 -23.01 16.82 1.14
C THR A 383 -22.73 16.63 2.63
N ASN A 384 -21.74 17.39 3.14
CA ASN A 384 -21.39 17.45 4.56
C ASN A 384 -21.13 16.08 5.21
N VAL A 385 -20.40 15.21 4.51
CA VAL A 385 -20.03 13.87 4.97
C VAL A 385 -18.55 13.80 5.29
N ARG A 386 -18.16 12.90 6.20
CA ARG A 386 -16.75 12.64 6.51
C ARG A 386 -16.00 12.21 5.24
N GLY A 387 -14.87 12.86 4.97
CA GLY A 387 -13.99 12.57 3.85
C GLY A 387 -12.64 11.97 4.27
N SER A 388 -11.69 12.02 3.34
CA SER A 388 -10.28 11.73 3.61
C SER A 388 -9.60 12.95 4.22
N SER A 389 -8.77 12.73 5.25
CA SER A 389 -7.85 13.79 5.72
C SER A 389 -6.74 14.10 4.71
N LEU A 390 -6.60 13.29 3.66
CA LEU A 390 -5.63 13.44 2.58
C LEU A 390 -6.19 14.24 1.39
N ASP A 391 -7.51 14.51 1.37
CA ASP A 391 -8.12 15.35 0.33
C ASP A 391 -7.81 16.82 0.63
N PRO A 392 -6.99 17.50 -0.19
CA PRO A 392 -6.62 18.90 0.06
C PRO A 392 -7.82 19.86 -0.04
N ARG A 393 -8.94 19.41 -0.64
CA ARG A 393 -10.17 20.20 -0.73
C ARG A 393 -11.10 20.02 0.47
N GLY A 394 -10.86 19.04 1.34
CA GLY A 394 -11.70 18.81 2.53
C GLY A 394 -11.86 20.07 3.38
N ALA A 395 -13.01 20.23 4.02
CA ALA A 395 -13.20 21.28 5.01
C ALA A 395 -12.29 21.03 6.24
N PRO A 396 -11.95 22.07 7.02
CA PRO A 396 -11.07 21.93 8.19
C PRO A 396 -11.58 20.95 9.26
N ASP A 397 -12.89 20.71 9.31
CA ASP A 397 -13.52 19.73 10.21
C ASP A 397 -13.49 18.28 9.68
N GLY A 398 -12.87 18.05 8.52
CA GLY A 398 -12.77 16.75 7.86
C GLY A 398 -13.99 16.36 7.04
N THR A 399 -14.98 17.25 6.87
CA THR A 399 -16.14 17.03 6.00
C THR A 399 -15.85 17.40 4.55
N THR A 400 -16.58 16.79 3.62
CA THR A 400 -16.50 17.05 2.18
C THR A 400 -17.84 16.73 1.52
N SER A 401 -17.89 16.78 0.19
CA SER A 401 -18.97 16.22 -0.61
C SER A 401 -18.49 14.98 -1.35
N LYS A 402 -19.34 13.96 -1.42
CA LYS A 402 -19.12 12.76 -2.22
C LYS A 402 -19.99 12.78 -3.46
N VAL A 403 -19.46 12.33 -4.59
CA VAL A 403 -20.17 12.30 -5.87
C VAL A 403 -20.17 10.89 -6.43
N GLY A 404 -21.36 10.34 -6.61
CA GLY A 404 -21.59 9.11 -7.36
C GLY A 404 -22.12 9.42 -8.75
N VAL A 405 -21.65 8.68 -9.75
CA VAL A 405 -22.10 8.80 -11.14
C VAL A 405 -22.58 7.45 -11.61
N ASP A 406 -23.86 7.36 -11.95
CA ASP A 406 -24.41 6.23 -12.70
C ASP A 406 -24.10 6.43 -14.19
N ALA A 407 -23.03 5.82 -14.66
CA ALA A 407 -22.64 5.81 -16.07
C ALA A 407 -23.00 4.47 -16.73
N THR A 408 -24.06 3.82 -16.25
CA THR A 408 -24.56 2.57 -16.83
C THR A 408 -25.65 2.84 -17.87
N LYS A 409 -25.88 1.88 -18.77
CA LYS A 409 -26.96 1.96 -19.76
C LYS A 409 -28.32 2.01 -19.06
N VAL A 410 -29.28 2.69 -19.67
CA VAL A 410 -30.69 2.43 -19.37
C VAL A 410 -31.07 1.06 -19.94
N LEU A 411 -31.83 0.28 -19.18
CA LEU A 411 -32.26 -1.06 -19.58
C LEU A 411 -33.26 -0.99 -20.75
N VAL A 412 -34.11 0.03 -20.75
CA VAL A 412 -34.98 0.35 -21.88
C VAL A 412 -34.10 0.85 -23.04
N ASN A 413 -34.23 0.22 -24.21
CA ASN A 413 -33.41 0.52 -25.39
C ASN A 413 -31.90 0.38 -25.16
N LYS A 414 -31.47 -0.59 -24.33
CA LYS A 414 -30.03 -0.88 -24.11
C LYS A 414 -29.22 -1.07 -25.41
N GLU A 415 -29.89 -1.46 -26.49
CA GLU A 415 -29.34 -1.66 -27.83
C GLU A 415 -28.79 -0.35 -28.43
N ASP A 416 -29.37 0.81 -28.08
CA ASP A 416 -28.92 2.13 -28.53
C ASP A 416 -27.50 2.48 -28.03
N PHE A 417 -27.03 1.77 -27.00
CA PHE A 417 -25.72 1.95 -26.39
C PHE A 417 -24.70 0.89 -26.84
N GLU A 418 -25.04 0.02 -27.79
CA GLU A 418 -24.11 -0.97 -28.31
C GLU A 418 -23.02 -0.33 -29.17
N ARG A 419 -21.76 -0.56 -28.79
CA ARG A 419 -20.60 -0.12 -29.56
C ARG A 419 -20.47 -0.97 -30.82
N ALA A 420 -20.30 -0.32 -31.97
CA ALA A 420 -20.03 -1.01 -33.23
C ALA A 420 -18.77 -1.88 -33.13
N LYS A 421 -18.85 -3.12 -33.60
CA LYS A 421 -17.74 -4.09 -33.60
C LYS A 421 -17.19 -4.22 -35.02
N PHE A 422 -15.86 -4.26 -35.14
CA PHE A 422 -15.24 -4.66 -36.41
C PHE A 422 -15.56 -6.13 -36.71
N PRO A 423 -15.76 -6.50 -37.98
CA PRO A 423 -15.92 -7.90 -38.36
C PRO A 423 -14.64 -8.67 -38.03
N VAL A 424 -14.77 -9.82 -37.36
CA VAL A 424 -13.65 -10.71 -37.07
C VAL A 424 -13.20 -11.34 -38.38
N LEU A 425 -12.04 -10.91 -38.89
CA LEU A 425 -11.41 -11.55 -40.04
C LEU A 425 -10.92 -12.94 -39.61
N LYS A 426 -11.46 -14.00 -40.22
CA LYS A 426 -10.87 -15.34 -40.10
C LYS A 426 -9.48 -15.29 -40.70
N LYS A 427 -8.44 -15.55 -39.89
CA LYS A 427 -7.07 -15.77 -40.35
C LYS A 427 -6.94 -17.12 -41.03
#